data_AF-A0A2K3PPY0-F1
#
_entry.id   AF-A0A2K3PPY0-F1
#
_cell.length_a   1.000
_cell.length_b   1.000
_cell.length_c   1.000
_cell.angle_alpha   90.00
_cell.angle_beta   90.00
_cell.angle_gamma   90.00
#
_symmetry.space_group_name_H-M   'P 1'
#
loop_
_entity.id
_entity.type
_entity.pdbx_description
1 polymer ?
#
loop_
_entity_poly.entity_id
_entity_poly.type
_entity_poly.pdbx_seq_one_letter_code
_entity_poly.pdbx_strand_id
1 'polypeptide(L)'
;MSKKKQKKRARKVNGMKKKERNVNVSGKPKHSLDVNRSNVATKNSRSAATVRRLKMYKNRPVRCRRGRVLSNEYQSKDLPNTRIQPDPRWFENTRVIGQKELDGFREEMDKYKSSNYNVITKGKNLPL
;
A
#
# COMPACT_ATOMS: atom_id res chain seq x y z
N MET A 1 34.97 3.23 66.16
CA MET A 1 34.91 3.62 64.73
C MET A 1 34.74 2.37 63.86
N SER A 2 33.61 2.19 63.18
CA SER A 2 33.42 1.07 62.24
C SER A 2 32.68 1.55 60.99
N LYS A 3 33.36 1.51 59.84
CA LYS A 3 32.87 1.99 58.55
C LYS A 3 31.98 0.93 57.90
N LYS A 4 30.65 1.17 57.82
CA LYS A 4 29.72 0.34 57.02
C LYS A 4 29.99 0.56 55.52
N LYS A 5 30.55 -0.46 54.85
CA LYS A 5 30.79 -0.48 53.40
C LYS A 5 29.47 -0.74 52.66
N GLN A 6 28.93 0.27 51.98
CA GLN A 6 27.76 0.15 51.10
C GLN A 6 28.08 -0.73 49.88
N LYS A 7 27.29 -1.78 49.64
CA LYS A 7 27.39 -2.64 48.44
C LYS A 7 26.38 -2.16 47.39
N LYS A 8 26.80 -1.31 46.46
CA LYS A 8 25.98 -0.92 45.29
C LYS A 8 25.72 -2.15 44.42
N ARG A 9 24.48 -2.62 44.34
CA ARG A 9 24.05 -3.62 43.35
C ARG A 9 23.75 -2.92 42.03
N ALA A 10 24.62 -3.09 41.03
CA ALA A 10 24.33 -2.68 39.66
C ALA A 10 23.18 -3.53 39.08
N ARG A 11 22.09 -2.88 38.65
CA ARG A 11 21.01 -3.53 37.91
C ARG A 11 21.50 -3.79 36.48
N LYS A 12 21.73 -5.06 36.14
CA LYS A 12 22.01 -5.52 34.77
C LYS A 12 20.71 -5.43 33.98
N VAL A 13 20.59 -4.43 33.10
CA VAL A 13 19.47 -4.32 32.16
C VAL A 13 19.71 -5.34 31.04
N ASN A 14 18.98 -6.46 31.07
CA ASN A 14 18.98 -7.41 29.97
C ASN A 14 18.24 -6.78 28.79
N GLY A 15 18.99 -6.33 27.78
CA GLY A 15 18.46 -5.91 26.49
C GLY A 15 17.76 -7.09 25.81
N MET A 16 16.45 -6.99 25.67
CA MET A 16 15.62 -8.00 25.01
C MET A 16 15.85 -7.88 23.48
N LYS A 17 16.88 -8.55 22.95
CA LYS A 17 17.03 -8.73 21.51
C LYS A 17 15.79 -9.47 21.01
N LYS A 18 14.96 -8.79 20.20
CA LYS A 18 13.88 -9.43 19.45
C LYS A 18 14.53 -10.46 18.53
N LYS A 19 14.48 -11.73 18.93
CA LYS A 19 14.82 -12.85 18.06
C LYS A 19 13.75 -12.87 16.99
N GLU A 20 14.09 -12.42 15.79
CA GLU A 20 13.21 -12.57 14.64
C GLU A 20 12.90 -14.07 14.50
N ARG A 21 11.60 -14.38 14.45
CA ARG A 21 11.16 -15.76 14.24
C ARG A 21 11.60 -16.14 12.84
N ASN A 22 12.55 -17.06 12.74
CA ASN A 22 12.98 -17.61 11.46
C ASN A 22 11.75 -18.22 10.78
N VAL A 23 11.25 -17.56 9.74
CA VAL A 23 10.06 -18.00 9.00
C VAL A 23 10.53 -19.16 8.15
N ASN A 24 10.14 -20.38 8.52
CA ASN A 24 10.53 -21.56 7.77
C ASN A 24 9.97 -21.47 6.34
N VAL A 25 10.84 -21.20 5.35
CA VAL A 25 10.53 -21.08 3.92
C VAL A 25 10.21 -22.45 3.29
N SER A 26 10.38 -23.55 4.04
CA SER A 26 10.06 -24.90 3.59
C SER A 26 8.87 -25.46 4.36
N GLY A 27 7.66 -25.26 3.83
CA GLY A 27 6.44 -25.84 4.40
C GLY A 27 5.26 -25.78 3.44
N LYS A 28 4.31 -26.72 3.61
CA LYS A 28 3.02 -26.68 2.91
C LYS A 28 2.30 -25.38 3.30
N PRO A 29 1.76 -24.61 2.35
CA PRO A 29 1.18 -23.31 2.64
C PRO A 29 -0.04 -23.46 3.57
N LYS A 30 -0.04 -22.75 4.70
CA LYS A 30 -1.08 -22.90 5.74
C LYS A 30 -2.27 -21.96 5.55
N HIS A 31 -2.08 -20.84 4.85
CA HIS A 31 -3.16 -19.88 4.57
C HIS A 31 -2.97 -19.20 3.21
N SER A 32 -3.97 -18.41 2.79
CA SER A 32 -4.00 -17.80 1.45
C SER A 32 -2.97 -16.69 1.20
N LEU A 33 -2.25 -16.25 2.23
CA LEU A 33 -1.24 -15.18 2.16
C LEU A 33 0.16 -15.74 2.42
N ASP A 34 0.30 -17.07 2.44
CA ASP A 34 1.57 -17.75 2.67
C ASP A 34 2.47 -17.60 1.44
N VAL A 35 3.72 -17.19 1.66
CA VAL A 35 4.73 -16.96 0.62
C VAL A 35 5.11 -18.27 -0.07
N ASN A 36 4.96 -19.40 0.63
CA ASN A 36 5.27 -20.74 0.12
C ASN A 36 4.13 -21.35 -0.75
N ARG A 37 3.08 -20.58 -1.07
CA ARG A 37 1.98 -21.05 -1.93
C ARG A 37 2.34 -20.87 -3.41
N SER A 38 2.42 -21.99 -4.16
CA SER A 38 2.63 -21.95 -5.60
C SER A 38 1.54 -21.12 -6.30
N ASN A 39 1.94 -20.20 -7.18
CA ASN A 39 1.01 -19.48 -8.04
C ASN A 39 0.46 -20.36 -9.18
N VAL A 40 1.07 -21.54 -9.37
CA VAL A 40 0.63 -22.58 -10.30
C VAL A 40 -0.59 -23.28 -9.72
N ALA A 41 -1.68 -23.24 -10.48
CA ALA A 41 -2.91 -23.97 -10.20
C ALA A 41 -2.61 -25.48 -10.15
N THR A 42 -2.49 -26.04 -8.96
CA THR A 42 -2.84 -27.45 -8.78
C THR A 42 -4.26 -27.62 -9.30
N LYS A 43 -4.53 -28.68 -10.09
CA LYS A 43 -5.75 -28.87 -10.93
C LYS A 43 -7.10 -28.46 -10.32
N ASN A 44 -7.22 -28.39 -8.99
CA ASN A 44 -8.45 -28.02 -8.27
C ASN A 44 -8.39 -26.74 -7.40
N SER A 45 -7.28 -25.97 -7.40
CA SER A 45 -7.17 -24.78 -6.54
C SER A 45 -7.19 -23.47 -7.31
N ARG A 46 -7.90 -22.47 -6.77
CA ARG A 46 -7.95 -21.11 -7.33
C ARG A 46 -6.58 -20.43 -7.17
N SER A 47 -6.20 -19.63 -8.16
CA SER A 47 -5.00 -18.78 -8.11
C SER A 47 -5.03 -17.83 -6.91
N ALA A 48 -3.85 -17.40 -6.44
CA ALA A 48 -3.75 -16.51 -5.28
C ALA A 48 -4.50 -15.18 -5.48
N ALA A 49 -4.46 -14.62 -6.69
CA ALA A 49 -5.19 -13.40 -7.05
C ALA A 49 -6.72 -13.59 -6.93
N THR A 50 -7.24 -14.71 -7.45
CA THR A 50 -8.67 -15.05 -7.35
C THR A 50 -9.09 -15.26 -5.90
N VAL A 51 -8.26 -15.89 -5.07
CA VAL A 51 -8.54 -16.05 -3.64
C VAL A 51 -8.60 -14.70 -2.92
N ARG A 52 -7.69 -13.77 -3.20
CA ARG A 52 -7.73 -12.41 -2.62
C ARG A 52 -8.98 -11.64 -3.05
N ARG A 53 -9.36 -11.70 -4.33
CA ARG A 53 -10.61 -11.11 -4.84
C ARG A 53 -11.85 -11.69 -4.15
N LEU A 54 -11.91 -13.01 -3.99
CA LEU A 54 -13.05 -13.64 -3.31
C LEU A 54 -13.11 -13.29 -1.82
N LYS A 55 -11.96 -13.14 -1.16
CA LYS A 55 -11.89 -12.70 0.24
C LYS A 55 -12.40 -11.28 0.42
N MET A 56 -12.15 -10.38 -0.53
CA MET A 56 -12.69 -9.01 -0.51
C MET A 56 -14.23 -8.99 -0.45
N TYR A 57 -14.93 -9.91 -1.13
CA TYR A 57 -16.40 -10.01 -0.99
C TYR A 57 -16.86 -10.49 0.40
N LYS A 58 -15.97 -11.09 1.19
CA LYS A 58 -16.26 -11.61 2.54
C LYS A 58 -15.91 -10.61 3.65
N ASN A 59 -15.88 -9.31 3.35
CA ASN A 59 -15.48 -8.29 4.31
C ASN A 59 -16.59 -8.01 5.33
N ARG A 60 -16.40 -8.47 6.57
CA ARG A 60 -17.30 -8.25 7.70
C ARG A 60 -16.50 -7.90 8.96
N PRO A 61 -16.99 -7.00 9.83
CA PRO A 61 -16.31 -6.66 11.07
C PRO A 61 -16.20 -7.88 11.99
N VAL A 62 -14.99 -8.12 12.48
CA VAL A 62 -14.70 -9.16 13.47
C VAL A 62 -15.10 -8.64 14.85
N ARG A 63 -15.88 -9.42 15.60
CA ARG A 63 -16.38 -9.04 16.93
C ARG A 63 -15.91 -9.99 18.02
N CYS A 64 -15.72 -9.48 19.23
CA CYS A 64 -15.57 -10.28 20.44
C CYS A 64 -16.88 -10.97 20.83
N ARG A 65 -16.81 -11.95 21.73
CA ARG A 65 -18.00 -12.56 22.38
C ARG A 65 -18.93 -11.54 23.03
N ARG A 66 -18.39 -10.41 23.53
CA ARG A 66 -19.14 -9.29 24.13
C ARG A 66 -19.77 -8.33 23.08
N GLY A 67 -19.66 -8.63 21.79
CA GLY A 67 -20.21 -7.82 20.69
C GLY A 67 -19.35 -6.63 20.23
N ARG A 68 -18.26 -6.31 20.92
CA ARG A 68 -17.34 -5.21 20.53
C ARG A 68 -16.60 -5.53 19.24
N VAL A 69 -16.53 -4.57 18.31
CA VAL A 69 -15.76 -4.68 17.06
C VAL A 69 -14.26 -4.62 17.37
N LEU A 70 -13.54 -5.67 16.98
CA LEU A 70 -12.08 -5.81 17.09
C LEU A 70 -11.37 -5.22 15.88
N SER A 71 -11.79 -5.61 14.69
CA SER A 71 -11.18 -5.19 13.43
C SER A 71 -12.24 -5.09 12.35
N ASN A 72 -12.11 -4.07 11.51
CA ASN A 72 -12.88 -3.89 10.30
C ASN A 72 -11.97 -3.27 9.24
N GLU A 73 -12.02 -3.79 8.02
CA GLU A 73 -11.19 -3.29 6.92
C GLU A 73 -11.63 -1.87 6.53
N TYR A 74 -10.66 -0.97 6.33
CA TYR A 74 -10.86 0.44 5.93
C TYR A 74 -11.70 1.32 6.87
N GLN A 75 -11.94 0.88 8.10
CA GLN A 75 -12.73 1.61 9.10
C GLN A 75 -11.91 1.78 10.39
N SER A 76 -10.70 2.32 10.25
CA SER A 76 -9.86 2.71 11.38
C SER A 76 -10.49 3.88 12.13
N LYS A 77 -10.39 3.88 13.45
CA LYS A 77 -10.86 4.98 14.32
C LYS A 77 -9.77 6.02 14.57
N ASP A 78 -8.55 5.71 14.17
CA ASP A 78 -7.40 6.55 14.37
C ASP A 78 -7.49 7.77 13.44
N LEU A 79 -7.31 8.95 14.00
CA LEU A 79 -7.28 10.20 13.23
C LEU A 79 -5.87 10.37 12.63
N PRO A 80 -5.71 10.38 11.30
CA PRO A 80 -4.43 10.67 10.70
C PRO A 80 -4.08 12.16 10.88
N ASN A 81 -2.78 12.48 10.89
CA ASN A 81 -2.34 13.87 10.82
C ASN A 81 -2.61 14.42 9.42
N THR A 82 -3.39 15.50 9.33
CA THR A 82 -3.83 16.12 8.07
C THR A 82 -2.92 17.24 7.59
N ARG A 83 -1.88 17.59 8.35
CA ARG A 83 -0.96 18.67 7.96
C ARG A 83 -0.10 18.26 6.77
N ILE A 84 -0.10 19.11 5.75
CA ILE A 84 0.75 18.97 4.58
C ILE A 84 2.02 19.80 4.80
N GLN A 85 3.20 19.24 4.49
CA GLN A 85 4.49 19.92 4.66
C GLN A 85 4.65 21.04 3.62
N PRO A 86 5.08 22.26 3.99
CA PRO A 86 5.33 23.31 3.01
C PRO A 86 6.46 22.90 2.04
N ASP A 87 6.20 22.96 0.73
CA ASP A 87 7.17 22.70 -0.35
C ASP A 87 6.98 23.76 -1.47
N PRO A 88 8.05 24.45 -1.92
CA PRO A 88 7.99 25.36 -3.07
C PRO A 88 7.43 24.73 -4.35
N ARG A 89 7.62 23.41 -4.54
CA ARG A 89 7.15 22.68 -5.72
C ARG A 89 5.64 22.72 -5.92
N TRP A 90 4.87 23.02 -4.88
CA TRP A 90 3.42 23.19 -5.01
C TRP A 90 3.03 24.38 -5.89
N PHE A 91 3.93 25.36 -5.97
CA PHE A 91 3.75 26.57 -6.73
C PHE A 91 4.57 26.58 -8.01
N GLU A 92 5.31 25.50 -8.28
CA GLU A 92 5.98 25.32 -9.57
C GLU A 92 4.96 24.93 -10.65
N ASN A 93 5.25 25.32 -11.89
CA ASN A 93 4.38 25.00 -13.03
C ASN A 93 4.46 23.49 -13.35
N THR A 94 3.43 22.73 -12.99
CA THR A 94 3.42 21.25 -13.14
C THR A 94 3.14 20.73 -14.55
N ARG A 95 2.47 21.52 -15.39
CA ARG A 95 2.11 21.15 -16.77
C ARG A 95 2.43 22.32 -17.69
N VAL A 96 3.56 22.25 -18.38
CA VAL A 96 4.00 23.23 -19.39
C VAL A 96 4.21 22.48 -20.69
N ILE A 97 3.79 23.09 -21.80
CA ILE A 97 4.01 22.57 -23.16
C ILE A 97 4.72 23.63 -23.98
N GLY A 98 5.63 23.23 -24.87
CA GLY A 98 6.26 24.16 -25.80
C GLY A 98 5.28 24.64 -26.86
N GLN A 99 5.44 25.88 -27.33
CA GLN A 99 4.54 26.46 -28.33
C GLN A 99 4.47 25.63 -29.61
N LYS A 100 5.63 25.17 -30.12
CA LYS A 100 5.72 24.34 -31.34
C LYS A 100 5.00 22.99 -31.20
N GLU A 101 5.09 22.38 -30.02
CA GLU A 101 4.46 21.08 -29.73
C GLU A 101 2.94 21.23 -29.60
N LEU A 102 2.49 22.35 -29.04
CA LEU A 102 1.08 22.71 -28.95
C LEU A 102 0.49 22.97 -30.34
N ASP A 103 1.22 23.65 -31.22
CA ASP A 103 0.78 23.88 -32.60
C ASP A 103 0.73 22.56 -33.39
N GLY A 104 1.76 21.72 -33.30
CA GLY A 104 1.77 20.40 -33.93
C GLY A 104 0.63 19.49 -33.43
N PHE A 105 0.34 19.52 -32.12
CA PHE A 105 -0.78 18.77 -31.56
C PHE A 105 -2.13 19.28 -32.08
N ARG A 106 -2.31 20.60 -32.25
CA ARG A 106 -3.55 21.16 -32.82
C ARG A 106 -3.76 20.68 -34.24
N GLU A 107 -2.72 20.72 -35.07
CA GLU A 107 -2.78 20.24 -36.46
C GLU A 107 -3.13 18.75 -36.56
N GLU A 108 -2.51 17.91 -35.74
CA GLU A 108 -2.82 16.47 -35.69
C GLU A 108 -4.26 16.24 -35.24
N MET A 109 -4.70 16.93 -34.19
CA MET A 109 -6.06 16.80 -33.67
C MET A 109 -7.11 17.21 -34.69
N ASP A 110 -6.88 18.27 -35.48
CA ASP A 110 -7.84 18.71 -36.49
C ASP A 110 -7.93 17.73 -37.66
N LYS A 111 -6.81 17.12 -38.06
CA LYS A 111 -6.78 16.02 -39.03
C LYS A 111 -7.62 14.83 -38.54
N TYR A 112 -7.38 14.36 -37.31
CA TYR A 112 -8.10 13.20 -36.75
C TYR A 112 -9.57 13.49 -36.39
N LYS A 113 -9.92 14.73 -36.04
CA LYS A 113 -11.32 15.14 -35.82
C LYS A 113 -12.14 15.13 -37.11
N SER A 114 -11.53 15.47 -38.26
CA SER A 114 -12.24 15.52 -39.54
C SER A 114 -12.76 14.16 -40.01
N SER A 115 -12.14 13.07 -39.55
CA SER A 115 -12.52 11.70 -39.89
C SER A 115 -13.51 11.12 -38.87
N ASN A 116 -14.71 10.75 -39.32
CA ASN A 116 -15.77 10.16 -38.48
C ASN A 116 -15.49 8.72 -38.00
N TYR A 117 -14.47 8.06 -38.55
CA TYR A 117 -14.13 6.66 -38.24
C TYR A 117 -13.04 6.51 -37.18
N ASN A 118 -12.39 7.61 -36.80
CA ASN A 118 -11.27 7.57 -35.87
C ASN A 118 -11.75 7.77 -34.43
N VAL A 119 -11.28 6.89 -33.53
CA VAL A 119 -11.62 6.92 -32.10
C VAL A 119 -10.34 7.10 -31.29
N ILE A 120 -10.33 8.12 -30.43
CA ILE A 120 -9.23 8.38 -29.50
C ILE A 120 -9.40 7.46 -28.28
N THR A 121 -8.48 6.51 -28.09
CA THR A 121 -8.54 5.56 -26.96
C THR A 121 -7.91 6.10 -25.68
N LYS A 122 -6.87 6.94 -25.79
CA LYS A 122 -6.22 7.65 -24.68
C LYS A 122 -5.89 9.07 -25.11
N GLY A 123 -6.75 10.01 -24.74
CA GLY A 123 -6.53 11.44 -25.01
C GLY A 123 -5.42 12.01 -24.13
N LYS A 124 -4.56 12.86 -24.71
CA LYS A 124 -3.69 13.76 -23.94
C LYS A 124 -4.48 15.05 -23.71
N ASN A 125 -4.62 15.45 -22.45
CA ASN A 125 -5.27 16.72 -22.12
C ASN A 125 -4.24 17.84 -22.22
N LEU A 126 -4.48 18.81 -23.11
CA LEU A 126 -3.71 20.03 -23.15
C LEU A 126 -3.93 20.84 -21.87
N PRO A 127 -2.90 21.53 -21.36
CA PRO A 127 -3.13 22.67 -20.48
C PRO A 127 -3.72 23.80 -21.34
N LEU A 128 -5.05 23.92 -21.32
CA LEU A 128 -5.79 25.05 -21.91
C LEU A 128 -6.06 26.11 -20.83
#